data_AF-A0A1H9DLV3-F1
#
_entry.id   AF-A0A1H9DLV3-F1
#
_cell.length_a   1.000
_cell.length_b   1.000
_cell.length_c   1.000
_cell.angle_alpha   90.00
_cell.angle_beta   90.00
_cell.angle_gamma   90.00
#
_symmetry.space_group_name_H-M   'P 1'
#
loop_
_entity.id
_entity.type
_entity.pdbx_description
1 polymer ?
#
loop_
_entity_poly.entity_id
_entity_poly.type
_entity_poly.pdbx_seq_one_letter_code
_entity_poly.pdbx_strand_id
1 'polypeptide(L)' 'MVVKIVTLFLVGMGVLAMFGKLRFPGQKRLTSAKCPRCGRFRIGKGPCPCEKGAR' A
#
# COMPACT_ATOMS: atom_id res chain seq x y z
N MET A 1 -13.56 23.76 -27.23
CA MET A 1 -14.22 23.69 -25.91
C MET A 1 -14.09 22.32 -25.24
N VAL A 2 -14.21 21.21 -25.97
CA VAL A 2 -14.01 19.84 -25.46
C VAL A 2 -12.61 19.58 -24.90
N VAL A 3 -11.55 20.01 -25.60
CA VAL A 3 -10.15 19.82 -25.16
C VAL A 3 -9.90 20.39 -23.76
N LYS A 4 -10.55 21.52 -23.43
CA LYS A 4 -10.41 22.19 -22.14
C LYS A 4 -11.05 21.41 -21.00
N ILE A 5 -12.16 20.73 -21.27
CA ILE A 5 -12.85 19.85 -20.31
C ILE A 5 -12.01 18.58 -20.08
N VAL A 6 -11.50 17.98 -21.16
CA VAL A 6 -10.66 16.77 -21.07
C VAL A 6 -9.37 17.06 -20.30
N THR A 7 -8.74 18.21 -20.53
CA THR A 7 -7.53 18.61 -19.77
C THR A 7 -7.82 18.82 -18.29
N LEU A 8 -8.91 19.50 -17.93
CA LEU A 8 -9.29 19.65 -16.51
C LEU A 8 -9.57 18.30 -15.83
N PHE A 9 -10.22 17.38 -16.53
CA PHE A 9 -10.53 16.04 -16.00
C PHE A 9 -9.27 15.19 -15.79
N LEU A 10 -8.35 15.20 -16.76
CA LEU A 10 -7.06 14.49 -16.67
C LEU A 10 -6.18 15.04 -15.55
N VAL A 11 -6.13 16.37 -15.41
CA VAL A 11 -5.39 17.02 -14.32
C VAL A 11 -6.00 16.64 -12.96
N GLY A 12 -7.33 16.67 -12.83
CA GLY A 12 -8.02 16.25 -11.60
C GLY A 12 -7.73 14.79 -11.21
N MET A 13 -7.82 13.87 -12.16
CA MET A 13 -7.46 12.45 -11.96
C MET A 13 -6.00 12.26 -11.55
N GLY A 14 -5.08 12.99 -12.17
CA GLY A 14 -3.65 12.95 -11.84
C GLY A 14 -3.35 13.43 -10.42
N VAL A 15 -3.96 14.55 -10.00
CA VAL A 15 -3.82 15.09 -8.64
C VAL A 15 -4.39 14.12 -7.61
N LEU A 16 -5.58 13.56 -7.85
CA LEU A 16 -6.18 12.55 -6.97
C LEU A 16 -5.33 11.29 -6.86
N ALA A 17 -4.67 10.85 -7.94
CA ALA A 17 -3.76 9.71 -7.91
C ALA A 17 -2.47 10.00 -7.12
N MET A 18 -1.88 11.18 -7.27
CA MET A 18 -0.70 11.58 -6.49
C MET A 18 -1.04 11.78 -5.01
N PHE A 19 -2.16 12.44 -4.71
CA PHE A 19 -2.67 12.57 -3.34
C PHE A 19 -3.07 11.21 -2.76
N GLY A 20 -3.70 10.34 -3.54
CA GLY A 20 -4.02 8.98 -3.15
C GLY A 20 -2.77 8.21 -2.73
N LYS A 21 -1.70 8.27 -3.52
CA LYS A 21 -0.40 7.62 -3.22
C LYS A 21 0.22 8.10 -1.91
N LEU A 22 0.16 9.40 -1.61
CA LEU A 22 0.65 9.97 -0.35
C LEU A 22 -0.31 9.72 0.84
N ARG A 23 -1.61 9.60 0.55
CA ARG A 23 -2.71 9.32 1.48
C ARG A 23 -3.10 7.83 1.49
N PHE A 24 -2.21 6.91 1.11
CA PHE A 24 -2.35 5.47 1.32
C PHE A 24 -1.65 5.06 2.63
N PRO A 25 -2.23 5.33 3.83
CA PRO A 25 -1.72 4.79 5.10
C PRO A 25 -1.85 3.26 5.14
N GLY A 26 -2.57 2.65 4.18
CA GLY A 26 -2.77 1.21 4.05
C GLY A 26 -1.49 0.44 3.70
N GLN A 27 -0.51 1.05 3.03
CA GLN A 27 0.75 0.36 2.69
C GLN A 27 1.57 0.03 3.95
N LYS A 28 1.57 0.93 4.95
CA LYS A 28 2.18 0.67 6.27
C LYS A 28 1.47 -0.45 7.02
N ARG A 29 0.14 -0.54 6.96
CA ARG A 29 -0.62 -1.65 7.57
C ARG A 29 -0.34 -2.99 6.89
N LEU A 30 -0.26 -3.02 5.56
CA LEU A 30 0.08 -4.21 4.79
C LEU A 30 1.51 -4.70 5.06
N THR A 31 2.47 -3.78 5.19
CA THR A 31 3.86 -4.12 5.54
C THR A 31 3.97 -4.55 7.00
N SER A 32 3.23 -3.93 7.93
CA SER A 32 3.21 -4.34 9.34
C SER A 32 2.53 -5.69 9.56
N ALA A 33 1.62 -6.09 8.66
CA ALA A 33 1.05 -7.43 8.64
C ALA A 33 2.02 -8.48 8.06
N LYS A 34 3.13 -8.08 7.42
CA LYS A 34 4.18 -8.99 6.95
C LYS A 34 5.26 -9.14 8.01
N CYS A 35 5.85 -10.33 8.08
CA CYS A 35 7.01 -10.57 8.91
C CYS A 35 8.25 -9.94 8.27
N PRO A 36 9.03 -9.12 9.00
CA PRO A 36 10.21 -8.45 8.45
C PRO A 36 11.34 -9.40 8.05
N ARG A 37 11.41 -10.61 8.64
CA ARG A 37 12.49 -11.57 8.34
C ARG A 37 12.25 -12.40 7.07
N CYS A 38 11.00 -12.72 6.75
CA CYS A 38 10.67 -13.64 5.65
C CYS A 38 9.68 -13.08 4.62
N GLY A 39 9.15 -11.87 4.82
CA GLY A 39 8.19 -11.21 3.94
C GLY A 39 6.79 -11.85 3.90
N ARG A 40 6.56 -12.98 4.59
CA ARG A 40 5.24 -13.64 4.66
C ARG A 40 4.28 -12.87 5.56
N PHE A 41 2.99 -12.89 5.23
CA PHE A 41 1.94 -12.34 6.09
C PHE A 41 1.83 -13.14 7.40
N ARG A 42 1.80 -12.43 8.54
CA ARG A 42 1.52 -12.99 9.86
C ARG A 42 0.02 -13.27 9.96
N ILE A 43 -0.37 -14.50 9.65
CA ILE A 43 -1.77 -14.96 9.70
C ILE A 43 -2.01 -15.51 11.11
N GLY A 44 -2.70 -14.74 11.97
CA GLY A 44 -3.02 -15.10 13.37
C GLY A 44 -2.17 -14.37 14.44
N LYS A 45 -2.47 -14.60 15.73
CA LYS A 45 -1.76 -14.01 16.90
C LYS A 45 -0.50 -14.81 17.32
N GLY A 46 -0.04 -15.72 16.47
CA GLY A 46 1.14 -16.55 16.73
C GLY A 46 2.42 -15.94 16.16
N PRO A 47 3.60 -16.30 16.69
CA PRO A 47 4.87 -15.90 16.09
C PRO A 47 4.99 -16.44 14.66
N CYS A 48 5.68 -15.71 13.78
CA CYS A 48 5.90 -16.14 12.40
C CYS A 48 6.56 -17.53 12.38
N PRO A 49 6.16 -18.46 11.48
CA PRO A 49 6.82 -19.75 11.35
C PRO A 49 8.32 -19.64 11.03
N CYS A 50 8.74 -18.50 10.46
CA CYS A 50 10.14 -18.15 10.25
C CYS A 50 10.95 -17.90 11.53
N GLU A 51 10.31 -17.53 12.64
CA GLU A 51 10.96 -17.36 13.95
C GLU A 51 10.92 -18.65 14.78
N LYS A 52 9.96 -19.55 14.51
CA LYS A 52 9.84 -20.84 15.21
C LYS A 52 10.89 -21.88 14.78
N GLY A 53 11.77 -21.55 13.84
CA GLY A 53 12.80 -22.43 13.29
C GLY A 53 14.21 -21.86 13.26
N ALA A 54 14.48 -20.71 13.89
CA ALA A 54 15.85 -20.24 14.11
C ALA A 54 16.46 -21.04 15.28
N ARG A 55 17.02 -22.19 14.94
CA ARG A 55 17.96 -22.92 15.80
C ARG A 55 19.27 -22.14 15.89
#